data_AF-A0A6J4SID5-F1
#
_entry.id   AF-A0A6J4SID5-F1
#
_cell.length_a   1.000
_cell.length_b   1.000
_cell.length_c   1.000
_cell.angle_alpha   90.00
_cell.angle_beta   90.00
_cell.angle_gamma   90.00
#
_symmetry.space_group_name_H-M   'P 1'
#
loop_
_entity.id
_entity.type
_entity.pdbx_description
1 polymer ?
#
loop_
_entity_poly.entity_id
_entity_poly.type
_entity_poly.pdbx_seq_one_letter_code
_entity_poly.pdbx_strand_id
1 'polypeptide(L)'
;AARFVTIDASARRDVVAAGSAVATVELVGPARARARARSSSSGSGAPDGSASSAAAPRPRARRPPPRDVLVIGDSLALGMEQPLKAALSDWRVRVDGRIGRPLAEGMSILGRQSSPPAILAFSLFTNDGPRNTAALEAAVRATAKRRGGCAVWATVVRPPLAGVSYDAANALLRRLSNDPQLALGLQLVDWAAQVAQSPSLIARDGVHGTPDGYRVLGQLYAAAIASCARG
;
A
#
# COMPACT_ATOMS: atom_id res chain seq x y z
N ALA A 1 -26.14 14.77 9.02
CA ALA A 1 -26.20 15.55 7.76
C ALA A 1 -24.78 15.85 7.32
N ALA A 2 -24.26 15.12 6.33
CA ALA A 2 -22.92 15.33 5.80
C ALA A 2 -23.01 16.28 4.59
N ARG A 3 -22.25 17.38 4.62
CA ARG A 3 -22.13 18.32 3.51
C ARG A 3 -21.08 17.80 2.53
N PHE A 4 -21.50 17.50 1.31
CA PHE A 4 -20.62 17.28 0.17
C PHE A 4 -20.09 18.62 -0.32
N VAL A 5 -18.79 18.71 -0.56
CA VAL A 5 -18.18 19.80 -1.34
C VAL A 5 -17.97 19.25 -2.74
N THR A 6 -18.73 19.78 -3.69
CA THR A 6 -18.55 19.54 -5.13
C THR A 6 -17.52 20.54 -5.64
N ILE A 7 -16.48 20.08 -6.32
CA ILE A 7 -15.59 20.95 -7.10
C ILE A 7 -16.03 20.84 -8.56
N ASP A 8 -16.58 21.93 -9.08
CA ASP A 8 -16.91 22.15 -10.48
C ASP A 8 -15.61 22.42 -11.27
N ALA A 9 -15.36 21.62 -12.29
CA ALA A 9 -14.22 21.79 -13.20
C ALA A 9 -14.75 22.26 -14.55
N SER A 10 -15.05 23.55 -14.64
CA SER A 10 -15.41 24.20 -15.90
C SER A 10 -14.62 25.51 -16.07
N ALA A 11 -13.79 25.52 -17.12
CA ALA A 11 -13.38 26.67 -17.92
C ALA A 11 -11.94 27.26 -17.77
N ARG A 12 -11.22 27.12 -18.91
CA ARG A 12 -10.34 28.09 -19.62
C ARG A 12 -8.82 28.08 -19.42
N ARG A 13 -8.17 27.65 -20.51
CA ARG A 13 -7.09 28.25 -21.33
C ARG A 13 -6.11 29.26 -20.70
N ASP A 14 -4.84 28.94 -20.96
CA ASP A 14 -3.66 29.78 -21.24
C ASP A 14 -3.29 30.90 -20.25
N VAL A 15 -2.13 30.74 -19.58
CA VAL A 15 -1.00 31.69 -19.56
C VAL A 15 0.18 31.12 -18.74
N VAL A 16 1.36 31.40 -19.30
CA VAL A 16 2.77 31.25 -18.90
C VAL A 16 3.10 31.57 -17.42
N ALA A 17 4.23 30.98 -16.98
CA ALA A 17 5.11 31.28 -15.85
C ALA A 17 4.87 30.56 -14.52
N ALA A 18 5.85 29.71 -14.22
CA ALA A 18 6.07 29.03 -12.97
C ALA A 18 6.43 30.02 -11.84
N GLY A 19 5.69 29.92 -10.73
CA GLY A 19 6.07 30.44 -9.43
C GLY A 19 5.81 29.35 -8.40
N SER A 20 6.87 28.77 -7.86
CA SER A 20 6.82 27.78 -6.77
C SER A 20 6.16 28.39 -5.53
N ALA A 21 5.02 27.86 -5.11
CA ALA A 21 4.46 28.10 -3.79
C ALA A 21 4.78 26.90 -2.90
N VAL A 22 5.75 27.09 -2.00
CA VAL A 22 6.02 26.18 -0.89
C VAL A 22 4.95 26.45 0.17
N ALA A 23 4.04 25.50 0.37
CA ALA A 23 3.11 25.53 1.49
C ALA A 23 3.79 24.97 2.73
N THR A 24 4.27 25.85 3.60
CA THR A 24 4.73 25.52 4.96
C THR A 24 3.52 25.15 5.81
N VAL A 25 3.43 23.89 6.24
CA VAL A 25 2.42 23.45 7.22
C VAL A 25 3.02 23.62 8.61
N GLU A 26 2.59 24.67 9.33
CA GLU A 26 2.85 24.80 10.77
C GLU A 26 1.95 23.83 11.54
N LEU A 27 2.57 22.88 12.24
CA LEU A 27 1.90 22.01 13.22
C LEU A 27 1.77 22.77 14.55
N VAL A 28 0.58 23.34 14.80
CA VAL A 28 0.21 23.86 16.13
C VAL A 28 -0.07 22.65 17.04
N GLY A 29 0.88 22.35 17.93
CA GLY A 29 0.71 21.34 18.98
C GLY A 29 -0.18 21.82 20.12
N PRO A 30 -0.99 20.95 20.75
CA PRO A 30 -1.82 21.34 21.89
C PRO A 30 -0.97 21.54 23.17
N ALA A 31 -1.31 22.62 23.88
CA ALA A 31 -0.73 23.01 25.16
C ALA A 31 -0.98 21.98 26.27
N ARG A 32 0.09 21.70 27.04
CA ARG A 32 0.07 20.87 28.25
C ARG A 32 -0.67 21.60 29.38
N ALA A 33 -1.82 21.07 29.81
CA ALA A 33 -2.46 21.46 31.05
C ALA A 33 -1.72 20.84 32.25
N ARG A 34 -1.21 21.69 33.14
CA ARG A 34 -0.65 21.32 34.45
C ARG A 34 -1.81 21.07 35.42
N ALA A 35 -1.95 19.84 35.93
CA ALA A 35 -2.81 19.54 37.07
C ALA A 35 -1.96 19.44 38.35
N ARG A 36 -2.35 20.20 39.36
CA ARG A 36 -1.75 20.26 40.70
C ARG A 36 -2.15 19.02 41.50
N ALA A 37 -1.20 18.37 42.15
CA ALA A 37 -1.45 17.39 43.20
C ALA A 37 -1.64 18.10 44.55
N ARG A 38 -2.69 17.73 45.29
CA ARG A 38 -2.84 18.01 46.73
C ARG A 38 -3.10 16.69 47.44
N SER A 39 -2.39 16.51 48.56
CA SER A 39 -2.45 15.35 49.44
C SER A 39 -3.27 15.67 50.69
N SER A 40 -4.07 14.70 51.14
CA SER A 40 -4.61 14.46 52.51
C SER A 40 -5.79 13.48 52.36
N SER A 41 -6.18 12.56 53.24
CA SER A 41 -5.65 11.92 54.45
C SER A 41 -6.69 10.83 54.82
N SER A 42 -6.23 9.67 55.29
CA SER A 42 -6.81 8.71 56.27
C SER A 42 -8.33 8.61 56.50
N GLY A 43 -8.84 7.37 56.48
CA GLY A 43 -10.11 6.98 57.12
C GLY A 43 -10.41 5.48 57.03
N SER A 44 -10.30 4.77 58.16
CA SER A 44 -10.67 3.35 58.36
C SER A 44 -12.19 3.14 58.42
N GLY A 45 -12.69 1.97 58.03
CA GLY A 45 -14.01 1.48 58.49
C GLY A 45 -14.72 0.43 57.64
N ALA A 46 -14.52 -0.86 58.01
CA ALA A 46 -15.45 -2.01 58.02
C ALA A 46 -16.17 -2.52 56.72
N PRO A 47 -16.50 -3.84 56.67
CA PRO A 47 -17.00 -4.50 55.47
C PRO A 47 -18.51 -4.72 55.52
N ASP A 48 -19.23 -4.34 54.47
CA ASP A 48 -20.60 -4.81 54.24
C ASP A 48 -20.67 -5.62 52.95
N GLY A 49 -21.18 -6.84 53.12
CA GLY A 49 -21.45 -7.78 52.04
C GLY A 49 -22.47 -7.20 51.07
N SER A 50 -22.13 -7.25 49.78
CA SER A 50 -23.10 -7.11 48.71
C SER A 50 -22.81 -8.14 47.63
N ALA A 51 -23.86 -8.88 47.33
CA ALA A 51 -23.90 -10.06 46.49
C ALA A 51 -23.21 -9.82 45.13
N SER A 52 -22.31 -10.74 44.78
CA SER A 52 -21.67 -10.82 43.48
C SER A 52 -22.72 -11.22 42.44
N SER A 53 -23.33 -10.22 41.81
CA SER A 53 -24.13 -10.44 40.61
C SER A 53 -23.18 -10.86 39.49
N ALA A 54 -23.26 -12.13 39.08
CA ALA A 54 -22.44 -12.68 38.02
C ALA A 54 -22.69 -11.91 36.72
N ALA A 55 -21.77 -11.00 36.38
CA ALA A 55 -21.82 -10.22 35.16
C ALA A 55 -21.82 -11.16 33.95
N ALA A 56 -22.82 -11.01 33.08
CA ALA A 56 -22.89 -11.74 31.82
C ALA A 56 -21.56 -11.59 31.04
N PRO A 57 -21.06 -12.66 30.38
CA PRO A 57 -19.81 -12.61 29.65
C PRO A 57 -19.91 -11.55 28.55
N ARG A 58 -19.12 -10.48 28.68
CA ARG A 58 -19.00 -9.45 27.64
C ARG A 58 -18.56 -10.14 26.34
N PRO A 59 -19.22 -9.87 25.20
CA PRO A 59 -18.76 -10.40 23.92
C PRO A 59 -17.30 -10.03 23.74
N ARG A 60 -16.44 -11.04 23.60
CA ARG A 60 -15.01 -10.82 23.35
C ARG A 60 -14.91 -10.00 22.07
N ALA A 61 -14.37 -8.78 22.18
CA ALA A 61 -14.09 -7.95 21.01
C ALA A 61 -13.31 -8.81 20.01
N ARG A 62 -13.89 -8.99 18.81
CA ARG A 62 -13.26 -9.78 17.75
C ARG A 62 -11.92 -9.12 17.46
N ARG A 63 -10.82 -9.81 17.78
CA ARG A 63 -9.48 -9.30 17.51
C ARG A 63 -9.42 -8.94 16.03
N PRO A 64 -9.01 -7.72 15.65
CA PRO A 64 -8.91 -7.36 14.25
C PRO A 64 -8.01 -8.40 13.56
N PRO A 65 -8.33 -8.77 12.31
CA PRO A 65 -7.52 -9.74 11.58
C PRO A 65 -6.05 -9.29 11.59
N PRO A 66 -5.09 -10.23 11.64
CA PRO A 66 -3.67 -9.88 11.64
C PRO A 66 -3.34 -9.00 10.44
N ARG A 67 -2.65 -7.89 10.69
CA ARG A 67 -2.01 -7.05 9.67
C ARG A 67 -0.82 -7.82 9.09
N ASP A 68 -1.08 -8.67 8.10
CA ASP A 68 -0.10 -9.55 7.45
C ASP A 68 -0.17 -9.34 5.94
N VAL A 69 0.99 -9.18 5.32
CA VAL A 69 1.14 -9.05 3.87
C VAL A 69 2.31 -9.90 3.40
N LEU A 70 2.08 -10.59 2.28
CA LEU A 70 3.13 -11.24 1.52
C LEU A 70 3.37 -10.46 0.23
N VAL A 71 4.59 -9.98 0.05
CA VAL A 71 5.08 -9.40 -1.20
C VAL A 71 5.79 -10.49 -1.98
N ILE A 72 5.31 -10.81 -3.18
CA ILE A 72 6.00 -11.67 -4.12
C ILE A 72 6.57 -10.77 -5.20
N GLY A 73 7.88 -10.75 -5.37
CA GLY A 73 8.48 -9.84 -6.35
C GLY A 73 9.85 -10.20 -6.86
N ASP A 74 10.39 -9.26 -7.62
CA ASP A 74 11.69 -9.32 -8.27
C ASP A 74 12.75 -8.49 -7.53
N SER A 75 13.74 -7.93 -8.25
CA SER A 75 14.76 -7.05 -7.67
C SER A 75 14.18 -5.75 -7.08
N LEU A 76 13.04 -5.26 -7.59
CA LEU A 76 12.41 -4.05 -7.05
C LEU A 76 11.78 -4.31 -5.68
N ALA A 77 11.21 -5.50 -5.46
CA ALA A 77 10.73 -5.90 -4.13
C ALA A 77 11.86 -5.96 -3.09
N LEU A 78 13.01 -6.50 -3.48
CA LEU A 78 14.18 -6.56 -2.60
C LEU A 78 14.69 -5.16 -2.26
N GLY A 79 14.75 -4.26 -3.25
CA GLY A 79 15.20 -2.90 -3.02
C GLY A 79 14.28 -2.08 -2.10
N MET A 80 12.96 -2.29 -2.20
CA MET A 80 11.99 -1.58 -1.36
C MET A 80 11.70 -2.25 0.00
N GLU A 81 12.27 -3.43 0.29
CA GLU A 81 11.90 -4.23 1.46
C GLU A 81 12.05 -3.47 2.79
N GLN A 82 13.21 -2.83 3.00
CA GLN A 82 13.47 -2.10 4.25
C GLN A 82 12.57 -0.86 4.38
N PRO A 83 12.45 0.02 3.36
CA PRO A 83 11.48 1.12 3.41
C PRO A 83 10.03 0.68 3.64
N LEU A 84 9.60 -0.42 3.00
CA LEU A 84 8.25 -0.95 3.17
C LEU A 84 7.99 -1.43 4.60
N LYS A 85 8.93 -2.20 5.17
CA LYS A 85 8.87 -2.66 6.57
C LYS A 85 8.82 -1.49 7.55
N ALA A 86 9.61 -0.43 7.31
CA ALA A 86 9.59 0.76 8.13
C ALA A 86 8.24 1.50 8.05
N ALA A 87 7.65 1.59 6.86
CA ALA A 87 6.36 2.24 6.63
C ALA A 87 5.16 1.45 7.20
N LEU A 88 5.31 0.13 7.38
CA LEU A 88 4.31 -0.78 7.92
C LEU A 88 4.79 -1.43 9.22
N SER A 89 5.29 -0.62 10.17
CA SER A 89 5.95 -1.10 11.38
C SER A 89 5.07 -1.93 12.33
N ASP A 90 3.75 -1.81 12.22
CA ASP A 90 2.77 -2.59 12.96
C ASP A 90 2.17 -3.77 12.16
N TRP A 91 2.73 -4.05 10.99
CA TRP A 91 2.39 -5.19 10.14
C TRP A 91 3.47 -6.27 10.19
N ARG A 92 3.05 -7.51 9.97
CA ARG A 92 3.94 -8.58 9.53
C ARG A 92 4.12 -8.46 8.02
N VAL A 93 5.24 -7.91 7.59
CA VAL A 93 5.61 -7.84 6.17
C VAL A 93 6.58 -8.96 5.83
N ARG A 94 6.16 -9.88 4.97
CA ARG A 94 7.02 -10.91 4.37
C ARG A 94 7.31 -10.54 2.93
N VAL A 95 8.59 -10.58 2.55
CA VAL A 95 9.02 -10.36 1.18
C VAL A 95 9.65 -11.65 0.68
N ASP A 96 9.02 -12.25 -0.32
CA ASP A 96 9.63 -13.28 -1.16
C ASP A 96 10.06 -12.59 -2.45
N GLY A 97 11.32 -12.13 -2.49
CA GLY A 97 11.91 -11.41 -3.61
C GLY A 97 13.08 -12.20 -4.21
N ARG A 98 13.24 -12.14 -5.54
CA ARG A 98 14.44 -12.68 -6.22
C ARG A 98 14.82 -11.80 -7.41
N ILE A 99 16.10 -11.45 -7.52
CA ILE A 99 16.62 -10.71 -8.69
C ILE A 99 16.29 -11.48 -9.97
N GLY A 100 15.74 -10.79 -10.97
CA GLY A 100 15.43 -11.38 -12.27
C GLY A 100 14.22 -12.33 -12.26
N ARG A 101 13.36 -12.28 -11.23
CA ARG A 101 12.16 -13.13 -11.18
C ARG A 101 11.15 -12.74 -12.28
N PRO A 102 10.72 -13.68 -13.14
CA PRO A 102 9.63 -13.46 -14.06
C PRO A 102 8.27 -13.68 -13.39
N LEU A 103 7.22 -13.15 -14.01
CA LEU A 103 5.82 -13.26 -13.56
C LEU A 103 5.41 -14.71 -13.29
N ALA A 104 5.72 -15.62 -14.22
CA ALA A 104 5.31 -17.03 -14.13
C ALA A 104 5.83 -17.72 -12.86
N GLU A 105 7.08 -17.45 -12.48
CA GLU A 105 7.66 -17.99 -11.25
C GLU A 105 6.99 -17.39 -10.01
N GLY A 106 6.75 -16.08 -9.99
CA GLY A 106 6.04 -15.42 -8.88
C GLY A 106 4.63 -15.99 -8.67
N MET A 107 3.90 -16.23 -9.76
CA MET A 107 2.58 -16.86 -9.71
C MET A 107 2.65 -18.33 -9.25
N SER A 108 3.72 -19.05 -9.60
CA SER A 108 3.97 -20.41 -9.09
C SER A 108 4.22 -20.43 -7.57
N ILE A 109 4.94 -19.44 -7.03
CA ILE A 109 5.14 -19.26 -5.58
C ILE A 109 3.81 -19.07 -4.87
N LEU A 110 2.94 -18.20 -5.41
CA LEU A 110 1.59 -18.01 -4.88
C LEU A 110 0.80 -19.32 -4.89
N GLY A 111 0.84 -20.08 -6.00
CA GLY A 111 0.14 -21.35 -6.14
C GLY A 111 0.57 -22.42 -5.12
N ARG A 112 1.79 -22.30 -4.55
CA ARG A 112 2.27 -23.19 -3.48
C ARG A 112 1.88 -22.72 -2.07
N GLN A 113 1.28 -21.54 -1.92
CA GLN A 113 0.80 -21.07 -0.61
C GLN A 113 -0.49 -21.80 -0.25
N SER A 114 -0.47 -22.61 0.81
CA SER A 114 -1.67 -23.28 1.33
C SER A 114 -2.65 -22.30 2.00
N SER A 115 -2.13 -21.23 2.59
CA SER A 115 -2.92 -20.19 3.26
C SER A 115 -2.26 -18.81 3.11
N PRO A 116 -2.30 -18.19 1.92
CA PRO A 116 -1.75 -16.85 1.72
C PRO A 116 -2.50 -15.81 2.58
N PRO A 117 -1.84 -14.72 3.02
CA PRO A 117 -2.51 -13.62 3.73
C PRO A 117 -3.65 -13.02 2.91
N ALA A 118 -4.57 -12.31 3.57
CA ALA A 118 -5.64 -11.59 2.88
C ALA A 118 -5.06 -10.54 1.92
N ILE A 119 -3.93 -9.92 2.23
CA ILE A 119 -3.30 -8.93 1.36
C ILE A 119 -2.05 -9.52 0.71
N LEU A 120 -2.00 -9.46 -0.62
CA LEU A 120 -0.86 -9.85 -1.43
C LEU A 120 -0.37 -8.66 -2.22
N ALA A 121 0.94 -8.50 -2.34
CA ALA A 121 1.53 -7.46 -3.17
C ALA A 121 2.50 -8.06 -4.19
N PHE A 122 2.50 -7.51 -5.40
CA PHE A 122 3.22 -8.05 -6.53
C PHE A 122 4.10 -6.98 -7.17
N SER A 123 5.41 -7.16 -7.04
CA SER A 123 6.43 -6.38 -7.75
C SER A 123 7.06 -7.31 -8.78
N LEU A 124 6.32 -7.57 -9.85
CA LEU A 124 6.66 -8.53 -10.90
C LEU A 124 6.51 -7.87 -12.28
N PHE A 125 6.81 -8.61 -13.33
CA PHE A 125 6.70 -8.20 -14.74
C PHE A 125 7.84 -7.31 -15.26
N THR A 126 8.73 -6.82 -14.40
CA THR A 126 9.94 -6.07 -14.82
C THR A 126 10.88 -6.92 -15.69
N ASN A 127 10.86 -8.24 -15.50
CA ASN A 127 11.75 -9.20 -16.18
C ASN A 127 11.05 -9.98 -17.29
N ASP A 128 9.81 -9.65 -17.61
CA ASP A 128 9.02 -10.30 -18.65
C ASP A 128 9.08 -9.51 -19.96
N GLY A 129 8.66 -10.13 -21.07
CA GLY A 129 8.51 -9.39 -22.32
C GLY A 129 7.36 -8.36 -22.22
N PRO A 130 7.52 -7.11 -22.67
CA PRO A 130 6.46 -6.10 -22.62
C PRO A 130 5.22 -6.47 -23.46
N ARG A 131 5.34 -7.47 -24.35
CA ARG A 131 4.24 -8.05 -25.14
C ARG A 131 3.43 -9.11 -24.38
N ASN A 132 3.88 -9.58 -23.22
CA ASN A 132 3.24 -10.65 -22.44
C ASN A 132 2.03 -10.15 -21.63
N THR A 133 1.27 -9.19 -22.17
CA THR A 133 0.15 -8.52 -21.48
C THR A 133 -0.99 -9.47 -21.15
N ALA A 134 -1.22 -10.51 -21.95
CA ALA A 134 -2.22 -11.54 -21.65
C ALA A 134 -1.88 -12.31 -20.35
N ALA A 135 -0.61 -12.66 -20.16
CA ALA A 135 -0.16 -13.32 -18.93
C ALA A 135 -0.27 -12.38 -17.72
N LEU A 136 0.11 -11.11 -17.90
CA LEU A 136 -0.08 -10.08 -16.87
C LEU A 136 -1.55 -9.91 -16.47
N GLU A 137 -2.46 -9.81 -17.44
CA GLU A 137 -3.89 -9.70 -17.18
C GLU A 137 -4.42 -10.89 -16.40
N ALA A 138 -4.05 -12.11 -16.82
CA ALA A 138 -4.46 -13.33 -16.13
C ALA A 138 -3.99 -13.35 -14.67
N ALA A 139 -2.74 -12.96 -14.41
CA ALA A 139 -2.17 -12.90 -13.06
C ALA A 139 -2.88 -11.85 -12.18
N VAL A 140 -3.10 -10.64 -12.70
CA VAL A 140 -3.80 -9.57 -11.97
C VAL A 140 -5.22 -10.00 -11.63
N ARG A 141 -5.96 -10.55 -12.60
CA ARG A 141 -7.34 -11.02 -12.36
C ARG A 141 -7.39 -12.18 -11.37
N ALA A 142 -6.48 -13.14 -11.46
CA ALA A 142 -6.43 -14.28 -10.54
C ALA A 142 -6.17 -13.83 -9.10
N THR A 143 -5.31 -12.85 -8.90
CA THR A 143 -4.96 -12.34 -7.56
C THR A 143 -6.05 -11.42 -7.00
N ALA A 144 -6.63 -10.55 -7.82
CA ALA A 144 -7.69 -9.63 -7.42
C ALA A 144 -9.03 -10.31 -7.12
N LYS A 145 -9.35 -11.43 -7.79
CA LYS A 145 -10.60 -12.18 -7.57
C LYS A 145 -10.52 -13.20 -6.43
N ARG A 146 -9.41 -13.27 -5.70
CA ARG A 146 -9.27 -14.20 -4.57
C ARG A 146 -10.25 -13.81 -3.46
N ARG A 147 -11.07 -14.76 -3.03
CA ARG A 147 -12.12 -14.54 -2.01
C ARG A 147 -11.53 -13.97 -0.72
N GLY A 148 -12.09 -12.85 -0.26
CA GLY A 148 -11.67 -12.17 0.98
C GLY A 148 -10.24 -11.62 0.93
N GLY A 149 -9.69 -11.44 -0.27
CA GLY A 149 -8.34 -10.93 -0.46
C GLY A 149 -8.30 -9.63 -1.27
N CYS A 150 -7.16 -8.95 -1.16
CA CYS A 150 -6.82 -7.77 -1.95
C CYS A 150 -5.41 -7.95 -2.52
N ALA A 151 -5.24 -7.59 -3.79
CA ALA A 151 -3.98 -7.63 -4.50
C ALA A 151 -3.46 -6.20 -4.75
N VAL A 152 -2.17 -5.99 -4.52
CA VAL A 152 -1.47 -4.75 -4.87
C VAL A 152 -0.55 -5.06 -6.05
N TRP A 153 -0.68 -4.31 -7.15
CA TRP A 153 0.20 -4.41 -8.33
C TRP A 153 0.83 -3.06 -8.63
N ALA A 154 2.01 -3.05 -9.27
CA ALA A 154 2.66 -1.81 -9.70
C ALA A 154 2.82 -1.72 -11.22
N THR A 155 2.76 -0.49 -11.75
CA THR A 155 3.21 -0.20 -13.12
C THR A 155 4.73 -0.36 -13.23
N VAL A 156 5.22 -0.68 -14.43
CA VAL A 156 6.63 -1.02 -14.71
C VAL A 156 7.36 0.17 -15.33
N VAL A 157 8.59 0.40 -14.87
CA VAL A 157 9.54 1.35 -15.46
C VAL A 157 10.77 0.58 -15.88
N ARG A 158 11.04 0.57 -17.19
CA ARG A 158 12.19 -0.08 -17.80
C ARG A 158 12.42 0.47 -19.20
N PRO A 159 13.67 0.54 -19.70
CA PRO A 159 13.93 0.82 -21.11
C PRO A 159 13.22 -0.19 -22.03
N PRO A 160 12.87 0.19 -23.27
CA PRO A 160 12.27 -0.71 -24.24
C PRO A 160 13.06 -2.00 -24.41
N LEU A 161 12.37 -3.14 -24.46
CA LEU A 161 12.97 -4.43 -24.75
C LEU A 161 12.74 -4.75 -26.23
N ALA A 162 13.83 -4.92 -27.00
CA ALA A 162 13.77 -5.13 -28.45
C ALA A 162 12.88 -4.08 -29.16
N GLY A 163 13.01 -2.81 -28.77
CA GLY A 163 12.24 -1.69 -29.34
C GLY A 163 10.80 -1.56 -28.84
N VAL A 164 10.35 -2.40 -27.91
CA VAL A 164 8.97 -2.38 -27.40
C VAL A 164 8.94 -1.79 -25.99
N SER A 165 8.14 -0.75 -25.77
CA SER A 165 7.94 -0.13 -24.45
C SER A 165 6.96 -0.92 -23.58
N TYR A 166 6.93 -0.62 -22.28
CA TYR A 166 5.98 -1.20 -21.32
C TYR A 166 4.63 -0.46 -21.26
N ASP A 167 4.38 0.50 -22.16
CA ASP A 167 3.18 1.35 -22.09
C ASP A 167 1.90 0.55 -22.19
N ALA A 168 1.86 -0.49 -23.05
CA ALA A 168 0.70 -1.36 -23.18
C ALA A 168 0.42 -2.14 -21.88
N ALA A 169 1.47 -2.61 -21.20
CA ALA A 169 1.35 -3.30 -19.90
C ALA A 169 0.87 -2.33 -18.80
N ASN A 170 1.40 -1.11 -18.77
CA ASN A 170 1.00 -0.09 -17.81
C ASN A 170 -0.44 0.40 -18.04
N ALA A 171 -0.85 0.57 -19.30
CA ALA A 171 -2.22 0.91 -19.66
C ALA A 171 -3.19 -0.23 -19.28
N LEU A 172 -2.80 -1.49 -19.45
CA LEU A 172 -3.55 -2.64 -18.97
C LEU A 172 -3.73 -2.60 -17.44
N LEU A 173 -2.66 -2.39 -16.67
CA LEU A 173 -2.73 -2.32 -15.20
C LEU A 173 -3.67 -1.21 -14.72
N ARG A 174 -3.59 -0.01 -15.30
CA ARG A 174 -4.50 1.11 -14.99
C ARG A 174 -5.94 0.81 -15.38
N ARG A 175 -6.17 0.15 -16.51
CA ARG A 175 -7.52 -0.26 -16.91
C ARG A 175 -8.10 -1.26 -15.91
N LEU A 176 -7.32 -2.26 -15.49
CA LEU A 176 -7.76 -3.27 -14.52
C LEU A 176 -8.01 -2.67 -13.14
N SER A 177 -7.21 -1.71 -12.68
CA SER A 177 -7.46 -1.03 -11.40
C SER A 177 -8.74 -0.20 -11.39
N ASN A 178 -9.20 0.22 -12.57
CA ASN A 178 -10.45 0.96 -12.76
C ASN A 178 -11.64 0.05 -13.12
N ASP A 179 -11.43 -1.27 -13.25
CA ASP A 179 -12.49 -2.24 -13.54
C ASP A 179 -13.40 -2.39 -12.30
N PRO A 180 -14.70 -2.05 -12.37
CA PRO A 180 -15.62 -2.16 -11.24
C PRO A 180 -15.70 -3.58 -10.67
N GLN A 181 -15.45 -4.61 -11.48
CA GLN A 181 -15.44 -6.00 -11.02
C GLN A 181 -14.22 -6.35 -10.16
N LEU A 182 -13.18 -5.52 -10.19
CA LEU A 182 -11.93 -5.71 -9.45
C LEU A 182 -11.71 -4.65 -8.36
N ALA A 183 -12.51 -3.59 -8.32
CA ALA A 183 -12.29 -2.41 -7.48
C ALA A 183 -12.11 -2.72 -5.97
N LEU A 184 -12.80 -3.75 -5.45
CA LEU A 184 -12.67 -4.17 -4.05
C LEU A 184 -11.43 -5.06 -3.79
N GLY A 185 -10.91 -5.70 -4.83
CA GLY A 185 -9.85 -6.72 -4.72
C GLY A 185 -8.51 -6.28 -5.31
N LEU A 186 -8.40 -5.07 -5.85
CA LEU A 186 -7.19 -4.59 -6.53
C LEU A 186 -6.85 -3.15 -6.12
N GLN A 187 -5.58 -2.92 -5.77
CA GLN A 187 -4.98 -1.61 -5.61
C GLN A 187 -3.77 -1.47 -6.54
N LEU A 188 -3.61 -0.30 -7.14
CA LEU A 188 -2.50 -0.01 -8.04
C LEU A 188 -1.49 0.95 -7.39
N VAL A 189 -0.22 0.60 -7.51
CA VAL A 189 0.93 1.47 -7.29
C VAL A 189 1.36 2.01 -8.65
N ASP A 190 1.01 3.26 -8.97
CA ASP A 190 1.40 3.86 -10.27
C ASP A 190 2.85 4.39 -10.25
N TRP A 191 3.79 3.46 -10.14
CA TRP A 191 5.23 3.74 -10.12
C TRP A 191 5.70 4.48 -11.37
N ALA A 192 5.19 4.11 -12.54
CA ALA A 192 5.52 4.79 -13.79
C ALA A 192 5.11 6.27 -13.78
N ALA A 193 3.95 6.61 -13.23
CA ALA A 193 3.55 8.01 -13.06
C ALA A 193 4.46 8.75 -12.06
N GLN A 194 4.84 8.09 -10.96
CA GLN A 194 5.74 8.67 -9.96
C GLN A 194 7.13 8.96 -10.54
N VAL A 195 7.71 8.03 -11.31
CA VAL A 195 9.01 8.25 -11.96
C VAL A 195 8.93 9.32 -13.03
N ALA A 196 7.84 9.39 -13.80
CA ALA A 196 7.66 10.45 -14.80
C ALA A 196 7.69 11.85 -14.16
N GLN A 197 7.15 11.99 -12.94
CA GLN A 197 7.17 13.24 -12.17
C GLN A 197 8.52 13.50 -11.48
N SER A 198 9.32 12.46 -11.24
CA SER A 198 10.59 12.57 -10.53
C SER A 198 11.61 11.56 -11.09
N PRO A 199 12.23 11.86 -12.25
CA PRO A 199 13.14 10.91 -12.92
C PRO A 199 14.37 10.51 -12.08
N SER A 200 14.76 11.34 -11.10
CA SER A 200 15.85 11.05 -10.15
C SER A 200 15.59 9.86 -9.21
N LEU A 201 14.35 9.35 -9.19
CA LEU A 201 14.00 8.16 -8.43
C LEU A 201 14.54 6.87 -9.06
N ILE A 202 14.92 6.90 -10.34
CA ILE A 202 15.48 5.75 -11.05
C ILE A 202 16.99 5.93 -11.25
N ALA A 203 17.73 4.84 -11.06
CA ALA A 203 19.16 4.77 -11.27
C ALA A 203 19.51 4.83 -12.78
N ARG A 204 20.80 4.91 -13.08
CA ARG A 204 21.30 5.06 -14.46
C ARG A 204 20.91 3.92 -15.40
N ASP A 205 20.57 2.75 -14.87
CA ASP A 205 20.14 1.60 -15.67
C ASP A 205 18.69 1.73 -16.18
N GLY A 206 17.94 2.72 -15.71
CA GLY A 206 16.55 2.95 -16.13
C GLY A 206 15.55 1.97 -15.51
N VAL A 207 15.95 1.13 -14.57
CA VAL A 207 15.11 0.06 -13.98
C VAL A 207 15.06 0.16 -12.47
N HIS A 208 16.23 0.18 -11.83
CA HIS A 208 16.31 0.09 -10.38
C HIS A 208 16.10 1.45 -9.74
N GLY A 209 15.51 1.46 -8.55
CA GLY A 209 15.38 2.67 -7.75
C GLY A 209 16.75 3.16 -7.28
N THR A 210 16.91 4.48 -7.15
CA THR A 210 17.94 5.03 -6.26
C THR A 210 17.57 4.72 -4.80
N PRO A 211 18.43 5.00 -3.79
CA PRO A 211 18.03 4.87 -2.39
C PRO A 211 16.75 5.66 -2.06
N ASP A 212 16.58 6.85 -2.64
CA ASP A 212 15.35 7.63 -2.52
C ASP A 212 14.19 7.00 -3.32
N GLY A 213 14.46 6.52 -4.53
CA GLY A 213 13.50 5.76 -5.34
C GLY A 213 12.87 4.59 -4.60
N TYR A 214 13.69 3.77 -3.94
CA TYR A 214 13.21 2.64 -3.15
C TYR A 214 12.44 3.07 -1.90
N ARG A 215 12.82 4.20 -1.29
CA ARG A 215 12.06 4.79 -0.19
C ARG A 215 10.64 5.19 -0.65
N VAL A 216 10.54 5.90 -1.76
CA VAL A 216 9.25 6.31 -2.35
C VAL A 216 8.44 5.08 -2.78
N LEU A 217 9.05 4.12 -3.49
CA LEU A 217 8.37 2.91 -3.91
C LEU A 217 7.80 2.13 -2.71
N GLY A 218 8.57 1.96 -1.64
CA GLY A 218 8.12 1.32 -0.41
C GLY A 218 6.93 2.04 0.24
N GLN A 219 6.93 3.38 0.25
CA GLN A 219 5.80 4.18 0.76
C GLN A 219 4.54 4.01 -0.10
N LEU A 220 4.67 3.97 -1.42
CA LEU A 220 3.54 3.75 -2.32
C LEU A 220 2.91 2.37 -2.10
N TYR A 221 3.74 1.32 -1.97
CA TYR A 221 3.25 -0.01 -1.61
C TYR A 221 2.57 -0.03 -0.24
N ALA A 222 3.16 0.63 0.76
CA ALA A 222 2.57 0.72 2.09
C ALA A 222 1.18 1.38 2.05
N ALA A 223 1.03 2.47 1.30
CA ALA A 223 -0.24 3.16 1.13
C ALA A 223 -1.31 2.27 0.47
N ALA A 224 -0.94 1.54 -0.59
CA ALA A 224 -1.82 0.61 -1.28
C ALA A 224 -2.23 -0.58 -0.38
N ILE A 225 -1.28 -1.15 0.38
CA ILE A 225 -1.54 -2.22 1.36
C ILE A 225 -2.48 -1.73 2.46
N ALA A 226 -2.27 -0.53 2.99
CA ALA A 226 -3.13 0.05 4.01
C ALA A 226 -4.54 0.35 3.47
N SER A 227 -4.67 0.68 2.18
CA SER A 227 -5.96 0.86 1.50
C SER A 227 -6.75 -0.44 1.45
N CYS A 228 -6.09 -1.55 1.08
CA CYS A 228 -6.69 -2.88 1.09
C CYS A 228 -7.27 -3.29 2.46
N ALA A 229 -6.69 -2.85 3.58
CA ALA A 229 -7.19 -3.19 4.91
C ALA A 229 -8.39 -2.35 5.39
N ARG A 230 -8.76 -1.29 4.66
CA ARG A 230 -9.92 -0.45 4.98
C ARG A 230 -11.17 -0.80 4.18
N GLY A 231 -11.02 -1.47 3.02
CA GLY A 231 -12.12 -1.99 2.21
C GLY A 231 -12.67 -3.29 2.75
#